data_AF-A0A9P0I4H0-F1
#
_entry.id   AF-A0A9P0I4H0-F1
#
_cell.length_a   1.000
_cell.length_b   1.000
_cell.length_c   1.000
_cell.angle_alpha   90.00
_cell.angle_beta   90.00
_cell.angle_gamma   90.00
#
_symmetry.space_group_name_H-M   'P 1'
#
loop_
_entity.id
_entity.type
_entity.pdbx_description
1 polymer ?
#
loop_
_entity_poly.entity_id
_entity_poly.type
_entity_poly.pdbx_seq_one_letter_code
_entity_poly.pdbx_strand_id
1 'polypeptide(L)'
;MLSMKIIVVVCLIIYKARLVQGRNEVSVLRVISSSIGDTLLECQTEMDIKEEVIQSFLNFWDLKNPADNKEWGCALECVFKKNEFLTPDGKTVISDNVREFFKAAGADGLMSLRMLDLFEMCKDDAKKTINKCDNALEVTKCFRFGIVQLDWAPEHNFWNRTRVHPDQIPDQVTDMVEAPQPKRRSSSNVWRRRLNRPNFRRLASYLRRVYCR
;
A
#
# COMPACT_ATOMS: atom_id res chain seq x y z
N MET A 1 -5.23 6.68 -44.72
CA MET A 1 -5.20 5.27 -44.22
C MET A 1 -3.98 4.94 -43.38
N LEU A 2 -2.75 5.33 -43.79
CA LEU A 2 -1.52 5.04 -43.02
C LEU A 2 -1.55 5.63 -41.60
N SER A 3 -2.01 6.87 -41.46
CA SER A 3 -2.14 7.56 -40.16
C SER A 3 -3.12 6.88 -39.20
N MET A 4 -4.19 6.26 -39.71
CA MET A 4 -5.18 5.56 -38.89
C MET A 4 -4.62 4.25 -38.32
N LYS A 5 -3.82 3.52 -39.11
CA LYS A 5 -3.13 2.30 -38.65
C LYS A 5 -2.09 2.61 -37.57
N ILE A 6 -1.34 3.70 -37.73
CA ILE A 6 -0.35 4.15 -36.73
C ILE A 6 -1.03 4.49 -35.40
N ILE A 7 -2.14 5.25 -35.43
CA ILE A 7 -2.90 5.60 -34.22
C ILE A 7 -3.39 4.35 -33.49
N VAL A 8 -3.95 3.38 -34.21
CA VAL A 8 -4.43 2.12 -33.60
C VAL A 8 -3.29 1.34 -32.96
N VAL A 9 -2.14 1.22 -33.62
CA VAL A 9 -0.97 0.52 -33.06
C VAL A 9 -0.44 1.23 -31.80
N VAL A 10 -0.36 2.57 -31.82
CA VAL A 10 0.07 3.35 -30.65
C VAL A 10 -0.91 3.16 -29.48
N CYS A 11 -2.21 3.19 -29.72
CA CYS A 11 -3.23 2.94 -28.69
C CYS A 11 -3.09 1.53 -28.08
N LEU A 12 -2.84 0.51 -28.90
CA LEU A 12 -2.63 -0.86 -28.43
C LEU A 12 -1.36 -1.00 -27.57
N ILE A 13 -0.27 -0.34 -27.96
CA ILE A 13 0.98 -0.33 -27.18
C ILE A 13 0.73 0.33 -25.80
N ILE A 14 0.07 1.50 -25.77
CA ILE A 14 -0.25 2.20 -24.53
C ILE A 14 -1.15 1.34 -23.64
N TYR A 15 -2.18 0.70 -24.21
CA TYR A 15 -3.08 -0.18 -23.48
C TYR A 15 -2.34 -1.36 -22.84
N LYS A 16 -1.47 -2.04 -23.60
CA LYS A 16 -0.67 -3.17 -23.09
C LYS A 16 0.31 -2.74 -21.99
N ALA A 17 0.97 -1.58 -22.15
CA ALA A 17 1.86 -1.05 -21.13
C ALA A 17 1.12 -0.78 -19.80
N ARG A 18 -0.08 -0.17 -19.88
CA ARG A 18 -0.92 0.05 -18.69
C ARG A 18 -1.37 -1.24 -18.02
N LEU A 19 -1.74 -2.26 -18.80
CA LEU A 19 -2.15 -3.56 -18.24
C LEU A 19 -1.01 -4.29 -17.51
N VAL A 20 0.22 -4.21 -18.01
CA VAL A 20 1.40 -4.81 -17.34
C VAL A 20 1.69 -4.07 -16.03
N GLN A 21 1.59 -2.75 -16.06
CA GLN A 21 1.73 -1.84 -14.91
C GLN A 21 0.48 -1.80 -13.98
N GLY A 22 -0.50 -2.68 -14.15
CA GLY A 22 -1.54 -2.88 -13.14
C GLY A 22 -1.31 -4.18 -12.38
N ARG A 23 -0.84 -5.22 -13.09
CA ARG A 23 -0.67 -6.56 -12.54
C ARG A 23 0.44 -6.65 -11.50
N ASN A 24 1.54 -5.92 -11.70
CA ASN A 24 2.63 -5.91 -10.73
C ASN A 24 2.18 -5.27 -9.41
N GLU A 25 1.54 -4.10 -9.50
CA GLU A 25 1.09 -3.31 -8.37
C GLU A 25 0.03 -4.05 -7.54
N VAL A 26 -0.97 -4.66 -8.21
CA VAL A 26 -1.94 -5.52 -7.53
C VAL A 26 -1.26 -6.70 -6.84
N SER A 27 -0.26 -7.33 -7.46
CA SER A 27 0.50 -8.43 -6.84
C SER A 27 1.25 -7.98 -5.59
N VAL A 28 1.93 -6.83 -5.65
CA VAL A 28 2.63 -6.22 -4.50
C VAL A 28 1.64 -5.90 -3.38
N LEU A 29 0.48 -5.30 -3.68
CA LEU A 29 -0.53 -4.99 -2.67
C LEU A 29 -1.14 -6.24 -2.02
N ARG A 30 -1.21 -7.38 -2.73
CA ARG A 30 -1.58 -8.67 -2.13
C ARG A 30 -0.53 -9.14 -1.13
N VAL A 31 0.76 -9.05 -1.47
CA VAL A 31 1.86 -9.43 -0.56
C VAL A 31 1.90 -8.52 0.67
N ILE A 32 1.74 -7.21 0.48
CA ILE A 32 1.61 -6.23 1.58
C ILE A 32 0.43 -6.60 2.47
N SER A 33 -0.73 -6.87 1.88
CA SER A 33 -1.91 -7.26 2.65
C SER A 33 -1.63 -8.53 3.46
N SER A 34 -1.02 -9.56 2.88
CA SER A 34 -0.60 -10.77 3.61
C SER A 34 0.34 -10.47 4.77
N SER A 35 1.39 -9.67 4.56
CA SER A 35 2.35 -9.33 5.62
C SER A 35 1.73 -8.52 6.77
N ILE A 36 0.80 -7.62 6.45
CA ILE A 36 0.00 -6.92 7.47
C ILE A 36 -0.92 -7.90 8.22
N GLY A 37 -1.47 -8.90 7.52
CA GLY A 37 -2.25 -9.97 8.14
C GLY A 37 -1.43 -10.79 9.14
N ASP A 38 -0.19 -11.14 8.79
CA ASP A 38 0.71 -11.85 9.70
C ASP A 38 0.99 -11.01 10.96
N THR A 39 1.28 -9.71 10.78
CA THR A 39 1.47 -8.80 11.93
C THR A 39 0.19 -8.66 12.77
N LEU A 40 -0.98 -8.63 12.12
CA LEU A 40 -2.27 -8.53 12.80
C LEU A 40 -2.53 -9.76 13.68
N LEU A 41 -2.15 -10.96 13.24
CA LEU A 41 -2.25 -12.17 14.06
C LEU A 41 -1.35 -12.09 15.29
N GLU A 42 -0.15 -11.52 15.19
CA GLU A 42 0.67 -11.24 16.37
C GLU A 42 0.02 -10.21 17.30
N CYS A 43 -0.59 -9.16 16.74
CA CYS A 43 -1.34 -8.20 17.54
C CYS A 43 -2.54 -8.85 18.24
N GLN A 44 -3.19 -9.84 17.62
CA GLN A 44 -4.31 -10.58 18.20
C GLN A 44 -3.90 -11.51 19.34
N THR A 45 -2.67 -12.00 19.39
CA THR A 45 -2.21 -12.79 20.55
C THR A 45 -1.85 -11.89 21.74
N GLU A 46 -1.38 -10.67 21.49
CA GLU A 46 -1.01 -9.69 22.52
C GLU A 46 -2.20 -8.88 23.05
N MET A 47 -3.18 -8.65 22.19
CA MET A 47 -4.39 -7.88 22.47
C MET A 47 -5.57 -8.82 22.27
N ASP A 48 -6.52 -8.87 23.19
CA ASP A 48 -7.73 -9.71 23.11
C ASP A 48 -8.66 -9.24 21.96
N ILE A 49 -8.20 -9.39 20.72
CA ILE A 49 -8.82 -8.90 19.49
C ILE A 49 -9.89 -9.90 19.08
N LYS A 50 -11.13 -9.39 18.97
CA LYS A 50 -12.29 -10.16 18.57
C LYS A 50 -12.26 -10.52 17.09
N GLU A 51 -12.99 -11.58 16.76
CA GLU A 51 -13.18 -12.06 15.39
C GLU A 51 -13.68 -10.97 14.42
N GLU A 52 -14.49 -10.02 14.88
CA GLU A 52 -15.00 -8.90 14.07
C GLU A 52 -13.89 -8.02 13.47
N VAL A 53 -12.75 -7.92 14.15
CA VAL A 53 -11.57 -7.19 13.67
C VAL A 53 -10.89 -7.95 12.54
N ILE A 54 -10.79 -9.27 12.66
CA ILE A 54 -10.29 -10.14 11.59
C ILE A 54 -11.20 -10.05 10.36
N GLN A 55 -12.52 -10.03 10.56
CA GLN A 55 -13.47 -9.81 9.47
C GLN A 55 -13.31 -8.43 8.82
N SER A 56 -13.03 -7.39 9.61
CA SER A 56 -12.75 -6.04 9.09
C SER A 56 -11.52 -6.04 8.18
N PHE A 57 -10.49 -6.80 8.56
CA PHE A 57 -9.27 -6.97 7.77
C PHE A 57 -9.47 -7.82 6.50
N LEU A 58 -10.16 -8.97 6.59
CA LEU A 58 -10.43 -9.81 5.43
C LEU A 58 -11.27 -9.08 4.38
N ASN A 59 -12.21 -8.26 4.83
CA ASN A 59 -13.06 -7.44 3.97
C ASN A 59 -12.45 -6.05 3.67
N PHE A 60 -11.18 -5.82 4.00
CA PHE A 60 -10.58 -4.48 3.92
C PHE A 60 -10.65 -3.87 2.53
N TRP A 61 -10.58 -4.67 1.46
CA TRP A 61 -10.65 -4.13 0.09
C TRP A 61 -12.08 -4.02 -0.47
N ASP A 62 -13.12 -4.52 0.19
CA ASP A 62 -14.52 -4.34 -0.26
C ASP A 62 -15.02 -2.93 0.04
N LEU A 63 -15.21 -2.10 -0.99
CA LEU A 63 -15.66 -0.71 -0.84
C LEU A 63 -17.00 -0.53 -0.10
N LYS A 64 -17.80 -1.60 0.04
CA LYS A 64 -19.02 -1.60 0.86
C LYS A 64 -18.75 -1.83 2.34
N ASN A 65 -17.59 -2.37 2.70
CA ASN A 65 -17.15 -2.49 4.09
C ASN A 65 -16.72 -1.10 4.61
N PRO A 66 -17.43 -0.57 5.63
CA PRO A 66 -17.13 0.75 6.18
C PRO A 66 -15.76 0.82 6.86
N ALA A 67 -15.20 -0.32 7.27
CA ALA A 67 -13.87 -0.43 7.89
C ALA A 67 -13.66 0.62 9.00
N ASP A 68 -14.66 0.79 9.87
CA ASP A 68 -14.77 1.89 10.84
C ASP A 68 -14.86 1.42 12.30
N ASN A 69 -14.65 0.13 12.57
CA ASN A 69 -14.62 -0.39 13.93
C ASN A 69 -13.45 0.23 14.73
N LYS A 70 -13.73 0.71 15.94
CA LYS A 70 -12.72 1.26 16.87
C LYS A 70 -11.65 0.23 17.25
N GLU A 71 -12.04 -1.02 17.47
CA GLU A 71 -11.09 -2.11 17.77
C GLU A 71 -10.16 -2.37 16.59
N TRP A 72 -10.65 -2.21 15.36
CA TRP A 72 -9.84 -2.27 14.15
C TRP A 72 -8.78 -1.14 14.11
N GLY A 73 -9.15 0.07 14.52
CA GLY A 73 -8.19 1.17 14.69
C GLY A 73 -7.06 0.84 15.67
N CYS A 74 -7.35 0.18 16.79
CA CYS A 74 -6.33 -0.21 17.76
C CYS A 74 -5.44 -1.36 17.26
N ALA A 75 -6.02 -2.31 16.53
CA ALA A 75 -5.26 -3.38 15.89
C ALA A 75 -4.28 -2.82 14.85
N LEU A 76 -4.72 -1.86 14.02
CA LEU A 76 -3.86 -1.13 13.09
C LEU A 76 -2.75 -0.34 13.79
N GLU A 77 -3.05 0.26 14.94
CA GLU A 77 -2.04 0.96 15.75
C GLU A 77 -0.94 0.01 16.23
N CYS A 78 -1.31 -1.20 16.65
CA CYS A 78 -0.35 -2.25 16.99
C CYS A 78 0.49 -2.66 15.76
N VAL A 79 -0.12 -2.86 14.61
CA VAL A 79 0.58 -3.18 13.35
C VAL A 79 1.60 -2.09 13.00
N PHE A 80 1.21 -0.81 13.12
CA PHE A 80 2.11 0.31 12.86
C PHE A 80 3.29 0.37 13.83
N LYS A 81 3.09 0.00 15.10
CA LYS A 81 4.16 -0.09 16.09
C LYS A 81 5.12 -1.24 15.81
N LYS A 82 4.61 -2.45 15.56
CA LYS A 82 5.44 -3.64 15.29
C LYS A 82 6.33 -3.47 14.06
N ASN A 83 5.82 -2.77 13.04
CA ASN A 83 6.61 -2.45 11.84
C ASN A 83 7.37 -1.12 11.94
N GLU A 84 7.33 -0.44 13.09
CA GLU A 84 7.99 0.85 13.32
C GLU A 84 7.71 1.88 12.22
N PHE A 85 6.46 1.98 11.76
CA PHE A 85 6.08 2.93 10.71
C PHE A 85 6.06 4.36 11.21
N LEU A 86 5.86 4.54 12.52
CA LEU A 86 5.75 5.84 13.17
C LEU A 86 6.80 5.96 14.28
N THR A 87 7.21 7.19 14.58
CA THR A 87 8.00 7.49 15.78
C THR A 87 7.27 7.03 17.05
N PRO A 88 7.96 6.78 18.18
CA PRO A 88 7.32 6.27 19.41
C PRO A 88 6.17 7.13 19.94
N ASP A 89 6.19 8.43 19.65
CA ASP A 89 5.10 9.37 19.99
C ASP A 89 3.89 9.28 19.03
N GLY A 90 3.99 8.50 17.95
CA GLY A 90 2.97 8.28 16.93
C GLY A 90 2.74 9.48 16.00
N LYS A 91 3.61 10.50 16.02
CA LYS A 91 3.36 11.76 15.29
C LYS A 91 3.96 11.79 13.89
N THR A 92 5.13 11.19 13.71
CA THR A 92 5.92 11.31 12.48
C THR A 92 6.10 9.95 11.84
N VAL A 93 6.05 9.89 10.51
CA VAL A 93 6.37 8.67 9.75
C VAL A 93 7.87 8.43 9.76
N ILE A 94 8.31 7.20 10.01
CA ILE A 94 9.69 6.76 9.80
C ILE A 94 9.80 6.31 8.34
N SER A 95 10.07 7.26 7.46
CA SER A 95 9.96 7.08 6.00
C SER A 95 10.82 5.94 5.46
N ASP A 96 11.98 5.68 6.07
CA ASP A 96 12.85 4.57 5.67
C ASP A 96 12.21 3.21 5.99
N ASN A 97 11.62 3.04 7.18
CA ASN A 97 10.96 1.79 7.57
C ASN A 97 9.76 1.48 6.67
N VAL A 98 8.89 2.48 6.45
CA VAL A 98 7.72 2.34 5.57
C VAL A 98 8.12 2.01 4.13
N ARG A 99 9.15 2.69 3.60
CA ARG A 99 9.62 2.45 2.24
C ARG A 99 10.27 1.08 2.07
N GLU A 100 11.08 0.65 3.03
CA GLU A 100 11.69 -0.68 3.00
C GLU A 100 10.65 -1.79 3.19
N PHE A 101 9.61 -1.57 4.00
CA PHE A 101 8.46 -2.48 4.09
C PHE A 101 7.78 -2.69 2.73
N PHE A 102 7.50 -1.61 1.98
CA PHE A 102 6.91 -1.74 0.64
C PHE A 102 7.85 -2.43 -0.36
N LYS A 103 9.16 -2.13 -0.31
CA LYS A 103 10.14 -2.80 -1.18
C LYS A 103 10.27 -4.29 -0.87
N ALA A 104 10.21 -4.67 0.40
CA ALA A 104 10.24 -6.09 0.81
C ALA A 104 9.08 -6.89 0.20
N ALA A 105 7.95 -6.23 -0.07
CA ALA A 105 6.81 -6.82 -0.77
C ALA A 105 6.92 -6.79 -2.31
N GLY A 106 8.04 -6.33 -2.87
CA GLY A 106 8.30 -6.29 -4.32
C GLY A 106 7.98 -4.95 -4.99
N ALA A 107 7.66 -3.90 -4.24
CA ALA A 107 7.47 -2.56 -4.82
C ALA A 107 8.79 -2.04 -5.39
N ASP A 108 8.79 -1.65 -6.67
CA ASP A 108 9.95 -1.01 -7.28
C ASP A 108 10.23 0.38 -6.67
N GLY A 109 11.34 1.01 -7.08
CA GLY A 109 11.74 2.30 -6.54
C GLY A 109 10.71 3.42 -6.75
N LEU A 110 9.89 3.37 -7.81
CA LEU A 110 8.87 4.38 -8.07
C LEU A 110 7.60 4.08 -7.28
N MET A 111 7.16 2.82 -7.25
CA MET A 111 5.98 2.38 -6.51
C MET A 111 6.16 2.59 -5.01
N SER A 112 7.29 2.16 -4.44
CA SER A 112 7.59 2.33 -3.01
C SER A 112 7.60 3.80 -2.59
N LEU A 113 8.14 4.69 -3.41
CA LEU A 113 8.07 6.14 -3.18
C LEU A 113 6.64 6.67 -3.22
N ARG A 114 5.84 6.26 -4.21
CA ARG A 114 4.44 6.70 -4.31
C ARG A 114 3.59 6.23 -3.13
N MET A 115 3.80 5.00 -2.68
CA MET A 115 3.10 4.47 -1.51
C MET A 115 3.54 5.16 -0.22
N LEU A 116 4.83 5.47 -0.07
CA LEU A 116 5.33 6.28 1.04
C LEU A 116 4.69 7.67 1.03
N ASP A 117 4.72 8.38 -0.11
CA ASP A 117 4.13 9.72 -0.25
C ASP A 117 2.63 9.70 0.12
N LEU A 118 1.90 8.66 -0.29
CA LEU A 118 0.49 8.47 0.08
C LEU A 118 0.32 8.23 1.58
N PHE A 119 1.15 7.38 2.19
CA PHE A 119 1.10 7.10 3.62
C PHE A 119 1.41 8.35 4.46
N GLU A 120 2.44 9.11 4.09
CA GLU A 120 2.79 10.38 4.73
C GLU A 120 1.67 11.42 4.60
N MET A 121 1.06 11.54 3.41
CA MET A 121 -0.10 12.42 3.21
C MET A 121 -1.26 12.05 4.14
N CYS A 122 -1.59 10.77 4.24
CA CYS A 122 -2.67 10.29 5.10
C CYS A 122 -2.36 10.52 6.58
N LYS A 123 -1.10 10.32 7.00
CA LYS A 123 -0.65 10.65 8.36
C LYS A 123 -0.81 12.13 8.66
N ASP A 124 -0.46 12.97 7.69
CA ASP A 124 -0.53 14.41 7.81
C ASP A 124 -1.96 14.93 7.95
N ASP A 125 -2.92 14.38 7.20
CA ASP A 125 -4.32 14.74 7.34
C ASP A 125 -4.93 14.21 8.65
N ALA A 126 -4.46 13.07 9.16
CA ALA A 126 -4.86 12.52 10.45
C ALA A 126 -4.24 13.24 11.67
N LYS A 127 -3.34 14.22 11.51
CA LYS A 127 -2.59 14.88 12.62
C LYS A 127 -3.44 15.47 13.74
N LYS A 128 -4.70 15.79 13.46
CA LYS A 128 -5.63 16.37 14.45
C LYS A 128 -6.23 15.33 15.40
N THR A 129 -6.12 14.05 15.07
CA THR A 129 -6.70 12.96 15.86
C THR A 129 -5.79 12.62 17.05
N ILE A 130 -6.27 12.90 18.26
CA ILE A 130 -5.50 12.72 19.51
C ILE A 130 -5.39 11.23 19.88
N ASN A 131 -6.46 10.46 19.72
CA ASN A 131 -6.48 9.04 20.01
C ASN A 131 -5.67 8.27 18.95
N LYS A 132 -4.74 7.42 19.39
CA LYS A 132 -3.83 6.69 18.49
C LYS A 132 -4.55 5.65 17.63
N CYS A 133 -5.56 4.98 18.16
CA CYS A 133 -6.37 4.01 17.40
C CYS A 133 -7.16 4.71 16.30
N ASP A 134 -7.81 5.82 16.64
CA ASP A 134 -8.56 6.62 15.65
C ASP A 134 -7.61 7.21 14.60
N ASN A 135 -6.40 7.63 15.00
CA ASN A 135 -5.37 8.09 14.06
C ASN A 135 -4.99 6.99 13.07
N ALA A 136 -4.69 5.78 13.55
CA ALA A 136 -4.31 4.65 12.70
C ALA A 136 -5.45 4.26 11.74
N LEU A 137 -6.69 4.29 12.22
CA LEU A 137 -7.88 4.03 11.42
C LEU A 137 -8.03 5.04 10.27
N GLU A 138 -7.92 6.33 10.55
CA GLU A 138 -8.05 7.39 9.54
C GLU A 138 -6.90 7.37 8.52
N VAL A 139 -5.67 7.11 8.96
CA VAL A 139 -4.53 6.89 8.05
C VAL A 139 -4.82 5.75 7.09
N THR A 140 -5.33 4.64 7.62
CA THR A 140 -5.58 3.42 6.85
C THR A 140 -6.73 3.61 5.86
N LYS A 141 -7.82 4.28 6.26
CA LYS A 141 -8.94 4.63 5.35
C LYS A 141 -8.48 5.54 4.22
N CYS A 142 -7.71 6.58 4.53
CA CYS A 142 -7.14 7.47 3.53
C CYS A 142 -6.22 6.71 2.55
N PHE A 143 -5.35 5.84 3.08
CA PHE A 143 -4.42 5.06 2.27
C PHE A 143 -5.17 4.12 1.33
N ARG A 144 -6.15 3.39 1.86
CA ARG A 144 -7.04 2.52 1.09
C ARG A 144 -7.70 3.27 -0.06
N PHE A 145 -8.25 4.44 0.22
CA PHE A 145 -8.88 5.28 -0.81
C PHE A 145 -7.88 5.65 -1.90
N GLY A 146 -6.68 6.08 -1.55
CA GLY A 146 -5.62 6.41 -2.53
C GLY A 146 -5.23 5.21 -3.40
N ILE A 147 -5.09 4.02 -2.82
CA ILE A 147 -4.77 2.80 -3.57
C ILE A 147 -5.90 2.41 -4.54
N VAL A 148 -7.16 2.56 -4.14
CA VAL A 148 -8.31 2.32 -5.02
C VAL A 148 -8.32 3.31 -6.19
N GLN A 149 -8.04 4.59 -5.96
CA GLN A 149 -7.97 5.60 -7.04
C GLN A 149 -6.82 5.36 -8.03
N LEU A 150 -5.80 4.60 -7.65
CA LEU A 150 -4.69 4.22 -8.51
C LEU A 150 -4.96 2.93 -9.30
N ASP A 151 -6.12 2.29 -9.11
CA ASP A 151 -6.44 0.95 -9.64
C ASP A 151 -5.43 -0.13 -9.18
N TRP A 152 -4.87 0.03 -7.97
CA TRP A 152 -3.88 -0.88 -7.40
C TRP A 152 -4.47 -1.84 -6.35
N ALA A 153 -5.72 -1.60 -5.94
CA ALA A 153 -6.39 -2.41 -4.95
C ALA A 153 -6.59 -3.86 -5.46
N PRO A 154 -6.27 -4.89 -4.66
CA PRO A 154 -6.67 -6.26 -4.95
C PRO A 154 -8.19 -6.41 -4.99
N GLU A 155 -8.67 -7.43 -5.69
CA GLU A 155 -10.05 -7.89 -5.57
C GLU A 155 -10.37 -8.26 -4.11
N HIS A 156 -11.56 -7.94 -3.61
CA HIS A 156 -11.94 -8.15 -2.21
C HIS A 156 -11.64 -9.58 -1.70
N ASN A 157 -11.93 -10.58 -2.50
CA ASN A 157 -11.77 -11.99 -2.18
C ASN A 157 -10.40 -12.56 -2.63
N PHE A 158 -9.37 -11.74 -2.80
CA PHE A 158 -8.05 -12.21 -3.23
C PHE A 158 -7.41 -13.25 -2.28
N TRP A 159 -7.89 -13.31 -1.03
CA TRP A 159 -7.57 -14.35 -0.06
C TRP A 159 -8.10 -15.74 -0.47
N ASN A 160 -9.21 -15.79 -1.21
CA ASN A 160 -9.85 -17.01 -1.68
C ASN A 160 -9.20 -17.56 -2.96
N ARG A 161 -7.86 -17.62 -2.97
CA ARG A 161 -7.17 -18.51 -3.88
C ARG A 161 -7.41 -19.91 -3.35
N THR A 162 -8.19 -20.70 -4.09
CA THR A 162 -8.14 -22.16 -4.02
C THR A 162 -6.69 -22.55 -3.83
N ARG A 163 -6.38 -23.28 -2.75
CA ARG A 163 -5.14 -24.05 -2.65
C ARG A 163 -5.10 -24.91 -3.91
N VAL A 164 -4.40 -24.46 -4.94
CA VAL A 164 -4.04 -25.34 -6.05
C VAL A 164 -3.22 -26.43 -5.38
N HIS A 165 -3.75 -27.64 -5.43
CA HIS A 165 -3.07 -28.84 -4.99
C HIS A 165 -1.67 -28.89 -5.64
N PRO A 166 -0.62 -29.44 -5.01
CA PRO A 166 0.78 -29.27 -5.44
C PRO A 166 1.15 -29.78 -6.85
N ASP A 167 0.20 -30.29 -7.64
CA ASP A 167 0.47 -31.02 -8.86
C ASP A 167 0.26 -30.22 -10.16
N GLN A 168 0.12 -28.89 -10.07
CA GLN A 168 0.17 -28.04 -11.26
C GLN A 168 1.22 -26.95 -11.09
N ILE A 169 2.43 -27.24 -11.56
CA ILE A 169 3.49 -26.28 -11.84
C ILE A 169 2.93 -25.26 -12.84
N PRO A 170 2.70 -23.99 -12.46
CA PRO A 170 2.49 -22.95 -13.45
C PRO A 170 3.85 -22.66 -14.08
N ASP A 171 3.88 -22.59 -15.41
CA ASP A 171 5.10 -22.33 -16.18
C ASP A 171 5.95 -21.21 -15.57
N GLN A 172 7.12 -21.65 -15.09
CA GLN A 172 8.36 -20.93 -14.80
C GLN A 172 8.30 -19.40 -14.97
N VAL A 173 8.26 -18.67 -13.85
CA VAL A 173 9.07 -17.45 -13.74
C VAL A 173 10.41 -17.86 -13.14
N THR A 174 11.22 -18.55 -13.95
CA THR A 174 12.66 -18.63 -13.70
C THR A 174 13.24 -17.27 -13.99
N ASP A 175 13.47 -16.52 -12.92
CA ASP A 175 14.66 -15.69 -12.73
C ASP A 175 14.65 -15.22 -11.26
N MET A 176 14.85 -16.19 -10.36
CA MET A 176 15.32 -15.86 -9.01
C MET A 176 16.80 -15.50 -9.12
N VAL A 177 17.09 -14.22 -9.36
CA VAL A 177 18.41 -13.67 -9.06
C VAL A 177 18.54 -13.69 -7.54
N GLU A 178 19.47 -14.50 -7.05
CA GLU A 178 19.86 -14.53 -5.65
C GLU A 178 20.19 -13.11 -5.17
N ALA A 179 19.44 -12.64 -4.17
CA ALA A 179 19.56 -11.29 -3.65
C ALA A 179 20.95 -11.09 -3.01
N PRO A 180 21.77 -10.14 -3.50
CA PRO A 180 23.01 -9.80 -2.80
C PRO A 180 22.68 -9.15 -1.46
N GLN A 181 23.20 -9.73 -0.38
CA GLN A 181 23.16 -9.18 0.98
C GLN A 181 23.59 -7.69 0.99
N PRO A 182 22.81 -6.77 1.58
CA PRO A 182 23.13 -5.34 1.50
C PRO A 182 24.35 -4.99 2.37
N LYS A 183 25.48 -4.66 1.73
CA LYS A 183 26.57 -3.91 2.37
C LYS A 183 26.13 -2.45 2.53
N ARG A 184 25.99 -1.99 3.78
CA ARG A 184 25.73 -0.58 4.13
C ARG A 184 26.75 0.33 3.43
N ARG A 185 26.30 1.22 2.54
CA ARG A 185 27.09 2.34 2.03
C ARG A 185 26.32 3.65 2.17
N SER A 186 26.85 4.52 3.00
CA SER A 186 26.41 5.89 3.24
C SER A 186 26.60 6.74 1.98
N SER A 187 25.56 7.49 1.57
CA SER A 187 25.71 8.61 0.64
C SER A 187 24.59 9.64 0.84
N SER A 188 24.93 10.68 1.57
CA SER A 188 24.07 11.72 2.13
C SER A 188 23.68 12.85 1.18
N ASN A 189 23.92 12.74 -0.14
CA ASN A 189 24.05 13.97 -0.97
C ASN A 189 23.04 14.11 -2.12
N VAL A 190 22.17 13.13 -2.39
CA VAL A 190 21.33 13.13 -3.62
C VAL A 190 19.93 13.74 -3.40
N TRP A 191 19.44 13.79 -2.16
CA TRP A 191 18.04 14.12 -1.83
C TRP A 191 17.62 15.57 -2.06
N ARG A 192 18.56 16.50 -2.29
CA ARG A 192 18.27 17.94 -2.25
C ARG A 192 17.63 18.52 -3.53
N ARG A 193 17.34 17.74 -4.58
CA ARG A 193 16.90 18.26 -5.90
C ARG A 193 15.50 17.88 -6.41
N ARG A 194 14.64 17.18 -5.65
CA ARG A 194 13.35 16.66 -6.18
C ARG A 194 12.05 17.21 -5.57
N LEU A 195 12.10 18.26 -4.76
CA LEU A 195 10.93 18.81 -4.04
C LEU A 195 10.02 19.78 -4.84
N ASN A 196 10.02 19.79 -6.18
CA ASN A 196 9.18 20.76 -6.92
C ASN A 196 8.51 20.15 -8.16
N ARG A 197 7.38 19.46 -7.97
CA ARG A 197 6.46 19.08 -9.06
C ARG A 197 5.04 19.66 -8.83
N PRO A 198 4.54 20.54 -9.71
CA PRO A 198 3.29 21.29 -9.52
C PRO A 198 2.00 20.46 -9.66
N ASN A 199 2.04 19.29 -10.31
CA ASN A 199 0.84 18.47 -10.55
C ASN A 199 0.29 17.79 -9.28
N PHE A 200 1.15 17.56 -8.27
CA PHE A 200 0.73 16.91 -7.02
C PHE A 200 -0.14 17.83 -6.14
N ARG A 201 0.08 19.15 -6.22
CA ARG A 201 -0.71 20.15 -5.46
C ARG A 201 -2.18 20.18 -5.89
N ARG A 202 -2.47 19.93 -7.16
CA ARG A 202 -3.84 19.93 -7.69
C ARG A 202 -4.63 18.71 -7.24
N LEU A 203 -4.03 17.52 -7.26
CA LEU A 203 -4.66 16.29 -6.79
C LEU A 203 -4.97 16.38 -5.28
N ALA A 204 -3.99 16.83 -4.48
CA ALA A 204 -4.15 17.03 -3.04
C ALA A 204 -5.29 18.02 -2.71
N SER A 205 -5.42 19.10 -3.49
CA SER A 205 -6.48 20.11 -3.28
C SER A 205 -7.89 19.63 -3.66
N TYR A 206 -8.00 18.66 -4.58
CA TYR A 206 -9.28 18.07 -5.00
C TYR A 206 -9.74 17.02 -3.99
N LEU A 207 -8.83 16.11 -3.59
CA LEU A 207 -9.13 15.03 -2.64
C LEU A 207 -9.57 15.55 -1.26
N ARG A 208 -8.88 16.58 -0.75
CA ARG A 208 -9.23 17.25 0.52
C ARG A 208 -10.62 17.89 0.51
N ARG A 209 -11.13 18.25 -0.67
CA ARG A 209 -12.38 19.00 -0.82
C ARG A 209 -13.60 18.08 -0.95
N VAL A 210 -13.42 16.87 -1.44
CA VAL A 210 -14.53 15.96 -1.76
C VAL A 210 -14.81 14.98 -0.61
N TYR A 211 -13.80 14.57 0.16
CA TYR A 211 -13.95 13.45 1.10
C TYR A 211 -13.47 13.70 2.54
N CYS A 212 -12.89 14.86 2.84
CA CYS A 212 -12.59 15.26 4.22
C CYS A 212 -13.59 16.32 4.71
N ARG A 213 -14.87 15.94 4.80
CA ARG A 213 -15.90 16.70 5.52
C ARG A 213 -16.51 15.85 6.62
#